data_AF-A0A2V6JQ59-F1
#
_entry.id   AF-A0A2V6JQ59-F1
#
_cell.length_a   1.000
_cell.length_b   1.000
_cell.length_c   1.000
_cell.angle_alpha   90.00
_cell.angle_beta   90.00
_cell.angle_gamma   90.00
#
_symmetry.space_group_name_H-M   'P 1'
#
loop_
_entity.id
_entity.type
_entity.pdbx_description
1 polymer ?
#
loop_
_entity_poly.entity_id
_entity_poly.type
_entity_poly.pdbx_seq_one_letter_code
_entity_poly.pdbx_strand_id
1 'polypeptide(L)'
;VIDRRPQPLPDAGGAFKCTFCYDRQKSGLVPACAKVCPTESIVFGRLDDLRARATQRVQELRQHGYEDAQIYDPTETSVRGTHAFFLILGEPEAYGLPPKPQIPTIHLKSAWAAAFASAIGALIATLCAFAFL
;
A
#
# COMPACT_ATOMS: atom_id res chain seq x y z
N VAL A 1 19.60 9.04 4.50
CA VAL A 1 18.67 8.14 5.22
C VAL A 1 19.42 7.58 6.40
N ILE A 2 18.87 7.64 7.62
CA ILE A 2 19.54 7.04 8.80
C ILE A 2 19.52 5.54 8.58
N ASP A 3 20.67 4.97 8.22
CA ASP A 3 20.83 3.52 8.08
C ASP A 3 20.85 2.91 9.49
N ARG A 4 19.81 2.14 9.79
CA ARG A 4 19.61 1.48 11.09
C ARG A 4 19.78 -0.03 11.00
N ARG A 5 20.34 -0.51 9.89
CA ARG A 5 20.65 -1.93 9.75
C ARG A 5 21.74 -2.28 10.78
N PRO A 6 21.62 -3.40 11.51
CA PRO A 6 22.73 -3.89 12.32
C PRO A 6 23.95 -4.10 11.42
N GLN A 7 25.12 -3.65 11.87
CA GLN A 7 26.39 -3.77 11.16
C GLN A 7 27.31 -4.77 11.89
N PRO A 8 27.99 -5.69 11.16
CA PRO A 8 27.89 -5.91 9.71
C PRO A 8 26.51 -6.44 9.31
N LEU A 9 26.07 -6.18 8.06
CA LEU A 9 24.83 -6.81 7.57
C LEU A 9 25.02 -8.32 7.68
N PRO A 10 24.17 -9.04 8.43
CA PRO A 10 24.29 -10.49 8.51
C PRO A 10 24.18 -11.08 7.11
N ASP A 11 24.98 -12.08 6.81
CA ASP A 11 24.93 -12.88 5.57
C ASP A 11 23.53 -13.52 5.36
N ALA A 12 22.69 -13.50 6.40
CA ALA A 12 21.27 -13.77 6.38
C ALA A 12 20.48 -12.54 5.88
N GLY A 13 20.10 -12.54 4.60
CA GLY A 13 19.31 -11.48 3.98
C GLY A 13 18.09 -11.03 4.81
N GLY A 14 17.93 -9.72 4.95
CA GLY A 14 16.80 -9.09 5.62
C GLY A 14 16.02 -8.17 4.68
N ALA A 15 14.70 -8.12 4.84
CA ALA A 15 13.85 -7.14 4.14
C ALA A 15 13.74 -5.86 4.97
N PHE A 16 14.04 -4.71 4.36
CA PHE A 16 13.98 -3.41 5.00
C PHE A 16 13.03 -2.49 4.25
N LYS A 17 12.23 -1.74 5.01
CA LYS A 17 11.28 -0.76 4.48
C LYS A 17 11.16 0.44 5.42
N CYS A 18 10.42 1.45 4.99
CA CYS A 18 10.03 2.57 5.84
C CYS A 18 9.40 2.07 7.15
N THR A 19 9.93 2.58 8.27
CA THR A 19 9.44 2.31 9.63
C THR A 19 8.60 3.46 10.18
N PHE A 20 8.25 4.42 9.32
CA PHE A 20 7.61 5.67 9.71
C PHE A 20 8.39 6.45 10.78
N CYS A 21 9.71 6.23 10.90
CA CYS A 21 10.53 6.78 11.98
C CYS A 21 9.96 6.47 13.39
N TYR A 22 9.50 5.25 13.61
CA TYR A 22 8.90 4.80 14.87
C TYR A 22 9.68 5.20 16.13
N ASP A 23 11.00 5.15 16.09
CA ASP A 23 11.89 5.55 17.18
C ASP A 23 11.83 7.07 17.49
N ARG A 24 11.69 7.90 16.46
CA ARG A 24 11.53 9.36 16.61
C ARG A 24 10.15 9.66 17.18
N GLN A 25 9.12 8.99 16.67
CA GLN A 25 7.76 9.13 17.17
C GLN A 25 7.65 8.77 18.65
N LYS A 26 8.36 7.71 19.11
CA LYS A 26 8.45 7.36 20.53
C LYS A 26 9.00 8.50 21.40
N SER A 27 9.82 9.37 20.83
CA SER A 27 10.42 10.52 21.53
C SER A 27 9.63 11.82 21.29
N GLY A 28 8.40 11.74 20.77
CA GLY A 28 7.58 12.90 20.44
C GLY A 28 8.06 13.70 19.22
N LEU A 29 8.98 13.14 18.43
CA LEU A 29 9.52 13.79 17.23
C LEU A 29 8.80 13.32 15.97
N VAL A 30 8.58 14.24 15.03
CA VAL A 30 8.05 13.90 13.70
C VAL A 30 9.08 13.12 12.85
N PRO A 31 8.64 12.38 11.82
CA PRO A 31 9.54 11.69 10.89
C PRO A 31 10.59 12.60 10.29
N ALA A 32 11.80 12.05 10.06
CA ALA A 32 12.92 12.83 9.55
C ALA A 32 12.66 13.44 8.17
N CYS A 33 12.01 12.69 7.27
CA CYS A 33 11.61 13.18 5.95
C CYS A 33 10.61 14.35 6.01
N ALA A 34 9.64 14.30 6.92
CA ALA A 34 8.71 15.40 7.15
C ALA A 34 9.43 16.61 7.77
N LYS A 35 10.33 16.39 8.74
CA LYS A 35 11.07 17.47 9.41
C LYS A 35 12.00 18.25 8.46
N VAL A 36 12.63 17.55 7.51
CA VAL A 36 13.65 18.15 6.62
C VAL A 36 13.04 18.80 5.39
N CYS A 37 11.78 18.50 5.05
CA CYS A 37 11.16 19.00 3.82
C CYS A 37 10.98 20.53 3.88
N PRO A 38 11.72 21.31 3.07
CA PRO A 38 11.70 22.77 3.18
C PRO A 38 10.42 23.39 2.59
N THR A 39 9.78 22.69 1.66
CA THR A 39 8.58 23.12 0.93
C THR A 39 7.29 22.62 1.54
N GLU A 40 7.35 21.91 2.67
CA GLU A 40 6.20 21.22 3.29
C GLU A 40 5.45 20.26 2.34
N SER A 41 6.13 19.71 1.34
CA SER A 41 5.57 18.68 0.46
C SER A 41 5.33 17.36 1.19
N ILE A 42 5.96 17.16 2.36
CA ILE A 42 5.75 16.01 3.24
C ILE A 42 5.24 16.53 4.59
N VAL A 43 3.96 16.31 4.86
CA VAL A 43 3.31 16.71 6.12
C VAL A 43 2.99 15.46 6.93
N PHE A 44 3.22 15.52 8.24
CA PHE A 44 2.93 14.42 9.17
C PHE A 44 1.96 14.88 10.25
N GLY A 45 0.98 14.05 10.59
CA GLY A 45 -0.07 14.37 11.54
C GLY A 45 -1.15 13.29 11.62
N ARG A 46 -2.29 13.66 12.23
CA ARG A 46 -3.49 12.83 12.26
C ARG A 46 -4.04 12.64 10.85
N LEU A 47 -4.50 11.43 10.53
CA LEU A 47 -4.92 11.09 9.18
C LEU A 47 -6.13 11.91 8.71
N ASP A 48 -7.08 12.17 9.60
CA ASP A 48 -8.29 12.95 9.29
C ASP A 48 -7.94 14.41 8.95
N ASP A 49 -7.06 15.03 9.75
CA ASP A 49 -6.56 16.39 9.51
C ASP A 49 -5.78 16.48 8.19
N LEU A 50 -4.95 15.49 7.91
CA LEU A 50 -4.18 15.43 6.67
C LEU A 50 -5.09 15.27 5.44
N ARG A 51 -6.14 14.43 5.52
CA ARG A 51 -7.12 14.26 4.44
C ARG A 51 -7.91 15.54 4.20
N ALA A 52 -8.30 16.24 5.25
CA ALA A 52 -8.95 17.55 5.14
C ALA A 52 -8.01 18.57 4.45
N ARG A 53 -6.76 18.68 4.91
CA ARG A 53 -5.74 19.56 4.30
C ARG A 53 -5.49 19.22 2.83
N ALA A 54 -5.37 17.94 2.49
CA ALA A 54 -5.16 17.49 1.12
C ALA A 54 -6.36 17.79 0.22
N THR A 55 -7.59 17.63 0.73
CA THR A 55 -8.82 17.95 -0.01
C THR A 55 -8.89 19.43 -0.33
N GLN A 56 -8.60 20.30 0.65
CA GLN A 56 -8.50 21.74 0.42
C GLN A 56 -7.42 22.05 -0.62
N ARG A 57 -6.24 21.42 -0.52
CA ARG A 57 -5.14 21.67 -1.47
C ARG A 57 -5.49 21.27 -2.90
N VAL A 58 -6.19 20.16 -3.10
CA VAL A 58 -6.69 19.76 -4.43
C VAL A 58 -7.66 20.81 -4.98
N GLN A 59 -8.57 21.32 -4.16
CA GLN A 59 -9.50 22.37 -4.60
C GLN A 59 -8.77 23.64 -5.05
N GLU A 60 -7.78 24.09 -4.27
CA GLU A 60 -6.92 25.23 -4.62
C GLU A 60 -6.16 25.00 -5.93
N LEU A 61 -5.63 23.79 -6.16
CA LEU A 61 -4.88 23.47 -7.38
C LEU A 61 -5.80 23.48 -8.61
N ARG A 62 -7.00 22.92 -8.49
CA ARG A 62 -8.00 22.96 -9.57
C ARG A 62 -8.40 24.38 -9.92
N GLN A 63 -8.53 25.27 -8.93
CA GLN A 63 -8.78 26.70 -9.17
C GLN A 63 -7.63 27.40 -9.91
N HIS A 64 -6.41 26.90 -9.78
CA HIS A 64 -5.23 27.39 -10.50
C HIS A 64 -4.95 26.67 -11.83
N GLY A 65 -5.92 25.92 -12.36
CA GLY A 65 -5.84 25.29 -13.69
C GLY A 65 -5.25 23.87 -13.70
N TYR A 66 -4.98 23.27 -12.54
CA TYR A 66 -4.59 21.85 -12.44
C TYR A 66 -5.84 20.97 -12.31
N GLU A 67 -6.55 20.77 -13.41
CA GLU A 67 -7.84 20.06 -13.42
C GLU A 67 -7.72 18.59 -12.99
N ASP A 68 -6.56 17.98 -13.24
CA ASP A 68 -6.22 16.59 -12.94
C ASP A 68 -5.62 16.37 -11.54
N ALA A 69 -5.64 17.40 -10.69
CA ALA A 69 -5.21 17.26 -9.30
C ALA A 69 -6.14 16.29 -8.54
N GLN A 70 -5.56 15.30 -7.88
CA GLN A 70 -6.30 14.28 -7.13
C GLN A 70 -5.53 13.75 -5.91
N ILE A 71 -6.25 13.13 -4.99
CA ILE A 71 -5.67 12.43 -3.83
C ILE A 71 -5.57 10.96 -4.17
N TYR A 72 -4.37 10.41 -4.09
CA TYR A 72 -4.12 8.97 -4.13
C TYR A 72 -4.17 8.40 -2.71
N ASP A 73 -5.35 7.95 -2.28
CA ASP A 73 -5.59 7.17 -1.06
C ASP A 73 -6.60 6.04 -1.37
N PRO A 74 -6.18 4.78 -1.52
CA PRO A 74 -7.03 3.70 -2.06
C PRO A 74 -8.00 3.13 -1.01
N THR A 75 -8.90 3.98 -0.50
CA THR A 75 -9.85 3.68 0.59
C THR A 75 -10.95 2.69 0.20
N GLU A 76 -11.33 2.70 -1.07
CA GLU A 76 -12.36 1.90 -1.72
C GLU A 76 -11.87 0.53 -2.21
N THR A 77 -10.57 0.26 -2.05
CA THR A 77 -9.97 -1.03 -2.38
C THR A 77 -9.87 -1.94 -1.16
N SER A 78 -9.45 -3.19 -1.36
CA SER A 78 -9.16 -4.09 -0.23
C SER A 78 -7.97 -3.64 0.63
N VAL A 79 -7.16 -2.68 0.18
CA VAL A 79 -6.12 -2.03 1.00
C VAL A 79 -6.74 -1.14 2.09
N ARG A 80 -7.94 -0.60 1.86
CA ARG A 80 -8.69 0.26 2.79
C ARG A 80 -7.94 1.52 3.23
N GLY A 81 -7.21 2.12 2.29
CA GLY A 81 -6.45 3.35 2.50
C GLY A 81 -5.06 3.13 3.09
N THR A 82 -4.24 4.17 3.06
CA THR A 82 -2.83 4.12 3.45
C THR A 82 -2.50 5.16 4.51
N HIS A 83 -1.44 4.90 5.29
CA HIS A 83 -0.90 5.87 6.25
C HIS A 83 0.15 6.80 5.61
N ALA A 84 0.36 6.67 4.30
CA ALA A 84 1.19 7.52 3.47
C ALA A 84 0.47 7.62 2.11
N PHE A 85 -0.34 8.67 1.98
CA PHE A 85 -1.11 8.96 0.78
C PHE A 85 -0.56 10.22 0.10
N PHE A 86 -0.93 10.45 -1.15
CA PHE A 86 -0.31 11.48 -1.98
C PHE A 86 -1.34 12.40 -2.61
N LEU A 87 -0.95 13.65 -2.85
CA LEU A 87 -1.62 14.51 -3.83
C LEU A 87 -0.79 14.43 -5.11
N ILE A 88 -1.42 14.05 -6.21
CA ILE A 88 -0.78 13.91 -7.52
C ILE A 88 -1.49 14.76 -8.57
N LEU A 89 -0.78 15.08 -9.65
CA LEU A 89 -1.31 15.74 -10.84
C LEU A 89 -1.30 14.73 -11.98
N GLY A 90 -2.48 14.32 -12.44
CA GLY A 90 -2.64 13.32 -13.50
C GLY A 90 -2.73 11.90 -12.94
N GLU A 91 -2.52 10.91 -13.82
CA GLU A 91 -2.76 9.49 -13.53
C GLU A 91 -1.74 8.89 -12.53
N PRO A 92 -2.16 8.02 -11.60
CA PRO A 92 -1.27 7.35 -10.64
C PRO A 92 -0.06 6.64 -11.28
N GLU A 93 -0.24 6.06 -12.47
CA GLU A 93 0.77 5.30 -13.20
C GLU A 93 1.97 6.15 -13.59
N ALA A 94 1.77 7.44 -13.85
CA ALA A 94 2.86 8.38 -14.15
C ALA A 94 3.84 8.53 -12.97
N TYR A 95 3.37 8.23 -11.75
CA TYR A 95 4.16 8.26 -10.52
C TYR A 95 4.60 6.85 -10.07
N GLY A 96 4.37 5.82 -10.88
CA GLY A 96 4.63 4.43 -10.53
C GLY A 96 3.68 3.87 -9.47
N LEU A 97 2.52 4.52 -9.27
CA LEU A 97 1.50 4.09 -8.33
C LEU A 97 0.48 3.20 -9.06
N PRO A 98 0.11 2.04 -8.49
CA PRO A 98 -0.94 1.22 -9.08
C PRO A 98 -2.31 1.91 -8.95
N PRO A 99 -3.15 1.98 -9.99
CA PRO A 99 -4.41 2.73 -9.96
C PRO A 99 -5.44 2.14 -8.98
N LYS A 100 -5.49 0.81 -8.87
CA LYS A 100 -6.47 0.10 -8.03
C LYS A 100 -5.81 -1.07 -7.28
N PRO A 101 -4.96 -0.80 -6.29
CA PRO A 101 -4.22 -1.85 -5.59
C PRO A 101 -5.17 -2.77 -4.83
N GLN A 102 -4.87 -4.07 -4.79
CA GLN A 102 -5.64 -5.06 -4.04
C GLN A 102 -4.69 -5.96 -3.24
N ILE A 103 -5.10 -6.36 -2.03
CA ILE A 103 -4.37 -7.37 -1.28
C ILE A 103 -4.70 -8.76 -1.88
N PRO A 104 -3.72 -9.61 -2.19
CA PRO A 104 -3.98 -10.93 -2.81
C PRO A 104 -4.88 -11.84 -1.98
N THR A 105 -4.95 -11.61 -0.66
CA THR A 105 -5.74 -12.41 0.27
C THR A 105 -7.25 -12.36 0.03
N ILE A 106 -7.77 -11.40 -0.75
CA ILE A 106 -9.19 -11.39 -1.13
C ILE A 106 -9.58 -12.62 -1.97
N HIS A 107 -8.62 -13.21 -2.68
CA HIS A 107 -8.83 -14.38 -3.53
C HIS A 107 -8.65 -15.71 -2.78
N LEU A 108 -8.34 -15.67 -1.47
CA LEU A 108 -8.01 -16.87 -0.72
C LEU A 108 -9.18 -17.87 -0.68
N LYS A 109 -10.41 -17.38 -0.47
CA LYS A 109 -11.61 -18.25 -0.44
C LYS A 109 -11.86 -18.95 -1.77
N SER A 110 -11.82 -18.20 -2.88
CA SER A 110 -12.01 -18.77 -4.22
C SER A 110 -10.89 -19.73 -4.59
N ALA A 111 -9.64 -19.43 -4.22
CA ALA A 111 -8.51 -20.31 -4.46
C ALA A 111 -8.66 -21.64 -3.70
N TRP A 112 -9.05 -21.61 -2.43
CA TRP A 112 -9.32 -22.83 -1.66
C TRP A 112 -10.49 -23.63 -2.23
N ALA A 113 -11.59 -22.98 -2.61
CA ALA A 113 -12.73 -23.65 -3.22
C ALA A 113 -12.34 -24.36 -4.53
N ALA A 114 -11.57 -23.70 -5.40
CA ALA A 114 -11.05 -24.30 -6.62
C ALA A 114 -10.11 -25.49 -6.32
N ALA A 115 -9.20 -25.34 -5.35
CA ALA A 115 -8.30 -26.42 -4.97
C ALA A 115 -9.06 -27.66 -4.46
N PHE A 116 -10.07 -27.48 -3.61
CA PHE A 116 -10.91 -28.60 -3.15
C PHE A 116 -11.71 -29.23 -4.28
N ALA A 117 -12.30 -28.43 -5.17
CA ALA A 117 -13.04 -28.94 -6.32
C ALA A 117 -12.14 -29.77 -7.25
N SER A 118 -10.92 -29.29 -7.54
CA SER A 118 -9.94 -30.03 -8.33
C SER A 118 -9.49 -31.33 -7.64
N ALA A 119 -9.29 -31.31 -6.32
CA ALA A 119 -8.92 -32.52 -5.56
C ALA A 119 -10.03 -33.58 -5.58
N ILE A 120 -11.29 -33.17 -5.37
CA ILE A 120 -12.45 -34.06 -5.43
C ILE A 120 -12.60 -34.63 -6.86
N GLY A 121 -12.50 -33.78 -7.88
CA GLY A 121 -12.57 -34.21 -9.29
C GLY A 121 -11.51 -35.24 -9.64
N ALA A 122 -10.26 -35.04 -9.20
CA ALA A 122 -9.17 -35.99 -9.41
C ALA A 122 -9.42 -37.33 -8.69
N LEU A 123 -9.93 -37.29 -7.45
CA LEU A 123 -10.29 -38.50 -6.70
C LEU A 123 -11.40 -39.28 -7.40
N ILE A 124 -12.47 -38.61 -7.84
CA ILE A 124 -13.57 -39.24 -8.57
C ILE A 124 -13.07 -39.86 -9.88
N ALA A 125 -12.27 -39.12 -10.66
CA ALA A 125 -11.71 -39.63 -11.92
C ALA A 125 -10.86 -40.89 -11.69
N THR A 126 -10.07 -40.91 -10.61
CA THR A 126 -9.26 -42.06 -10.23
C THR A 126 -10.14 -43.25 -9.84
N LEU A 127 -11.14 -43.05 -8.98
CA LEU A 127 -12.09 -44.10 -8.58
C LEU A 127 -12.87 -44.67 -9.78
N CYS A 128 -13.33 -43.82 -10.70
CA CYS A 128 -13.98 -44.27 -11.92
C CYS A 128 -13.01 -45.11 -12.78
N ALA A 129 -11.77 -44.66 -12.97
CA ALA A 129 -10.79 -45.42 -13.77
C ALA A 129 -10.53 -46.83 -13.20
N PHE A 130 -10.47 -46.99 -11.88
CA PHE A 130 -10.32 -48.30 -11.24
C PHE A 130 -11.60 -49.15 -11.23
N ALA A 131 -12.79 -48.55 -11.35
CA ALA A 131 -14.06 -49.29 -11.41
C ALA A 131 -14.37 -49.86 -12.81
N PHE A 132 -13.72 -49.34 -13.86
CA PHE A 132 -13.85 -49.81 -15.24
C PHE A 132 -12.68 -50.68 -15.71
N LEU A 133 -11.73 -51.01 -14.82
CA LEU A 133 -10.62 -51.95 -15.03
C LEU A 133 -10.95 -53.31 -14.41
#